data_AF-A0A6H1A3N8-F1
#
_entry.id   AF-A0A6H1A3N8-F1
#
_cell.length_a   1.000
_cell.length_b   1.000
_cell.length_c   1.000
_cell.angle_alpha   90.00
_cell.angle_beta   90.00
_cell.angle_gamma   90.00
#
_symmetry.space_group_name_H-M   'P 1'
#
loop_
_entity.id
_entity.type
_entity.pdbx_description
1 polymer ?
#
loop_
_entity_poly.entity_id
_entity_poly.type
_entity_poly.pdbx_seq_one_letter_code
_entity_poly.pdbx_strand_id
1 'polypeptide(L)'
;MPTVDPHETVSGLLSHLEPRDREAARFARLLLASGWEVITCWGPVQMDVWALELARGDIRVRFGIERGVSDGVLVRHPGGQEPLGRVVERWAATRGIDQPQLVPHGLLALATLDVPDQ
;
A
#
# COMPACT_ATOMS: atom_id res chain seq x y z
N MET A 1 19.95 -19.93 3.06
CA MET A 1 19.26 -19.13 2.04
C MET A 1 20.03 -17.83 1.89
N PRO A 2 20.33 -17.34 0.67
CA PRO A 2 20.92 -16.02 0.51
C PRO A 2 19.97 -14.98 1.10
N THR A 3 20.48 -14.15 2.00
CA THR A 3 19.76 -13.02 2.57
C THR A 3 19.72 -11.94 1.51
N VAL A 4 18.63 -11.85 0.75
CA VAL A 4 18.41 -10.73 -0.17
C VAL A 4 18.24 -9.47 0.68
N ASP A 5 18.90 -8.38 0.29
CA ASP A 5 18.72 -7.09 0.94
C ASP A 5 17.22 -6.69 0.82
N PRO A 6 16.53 -6.40 1.93
CA PRO A 6 15.15 -5.92 1.90
C PRO A 6 14.97 -4.70 0.97
N HIS A 7 15.97 -3.81 0.88
CA HIS A 7 15.91 -2.65 0.00
C HIS A 7 15.98 -3.02 -1.49
N GLU A 8 16.83 -3.99 -1.84
CA GLU A 8 16.92 -4.51 -3.21
C GLU A 8 15.61 -5.20 -3.62
N THR A 9 15.01 -5.97 -2.69
CA THR A 9 13.72 -6.65 -2.90
C THR A 9 12.58 -5.66 -3.10
N VAL A 10 12.51 -4.60 -2.28
CA VAL A 10 11.51 -3.54 -2.42
C VAL A 10 11.65 -2.82 -3.75
N SER A 11 12.88 -2.44 -4.13
CA SER A 11 13.12 -1.79 -5.42
C SER A 11 12.69 -2.69 -6.59
N GLY A 12 13.05 -3.98 -6.55
CA GLY A 12 12.65 -4.96 -7.55
C GLY A 12 11.14 -5.09 -7.67
N LEU A 13 10.43 -5.19 -6.54
CA LEU A 13 8.98 -5.25 -6.51
C LEU A 13 8.34 -3.99 -7.11
N LEU A 14 8.80 -2.80 -6.72
CA LEU A 14 8.21 -1.54 -7.20
C LEU A 14 8.42 -1.33 -8.70
N SER A 15 9.61 -1.66 -9.21
CA SER A 15 9.88 -1.68 -10.66
C SER A 15 8.97 -2.66 -11.39
N HIS A 16 8.61 -3.76 -10.75
CA HIS A 16 7.73 -4.77 -11.33
C HIS A 16 6.24 -4.42 -11.21
N LEU A 17 5.84 -3.74 -10.13
CA LEU A 17 4.46 -3.30 -9.91
C LEU A 17 4.08 -2.15 -10.85
N GLU A 18 4.97 -1.20 -11.10
CA GLU A 18 4.69 0.00 -11.88
C GLU A 18 4.05 -0.21 -13.27
N PRO A 19 4.52 -1.13 -14.13
CA PRO A 19 3.87 -1.39 -15.41
C PRO A 19 2.48 -2.04 -15.29
N ARG A 20 2.14 -2.61 -14.13
CA ARG A 20 0.87 -3.29 -13.86
C ARG A 20 -0.14 -2.39 -13.16
N ASP A 21 0.34 -1.58 -12.23
CA ASP A 21 -0.45 -0.66 -11.42
C ASP A 21 0.42 0.53 -11.00
N ARG A 22 0.41 1.54 -11.87
CA ARG A 22 1.23 2.75 -11.71
C ARG A 22 0.86 3.53 -10.45
N GLU A 23 -0.42 3.60 -10.12
CA GLU A 23 -0.91 4.35 -8.95
C GLU A 23 -0.53 3.63 -7.66
N ALA A 24 -0.65 2.30 -7.59
CA ALA A 24 -0.20 1.53 -6.43
C ALA A 24 1.32 1.64 -6.24
N ALA A 25 2.13 1.53 -7.29
CA ALA A 25 3.57 1.69 -7.21
C ALA A 25 3.97 3.11 -6.76
N ARG A 26 3.29 4.14 -7.27
CA ARG A 26 3.50 5.53 -6.83
C ARG A 26 3.11 5.72 -5.37
N PHE A 27 2.00 5.13 -4.93
CA PHE A 27 1.55 5.21 -3.55
C PHE A 27 2.51 4.51 -2.58
N ALA A 28 3.01 3.32 -2.92
CA ALA A 28 4.02 2.62 -2.12
C ALA A 28 5.29 3.46 -1.94
N ARG A 29 5.79 4.10 -3.01
CA ARG A 29 6.95 5.02 -2.93
C ARG A 29 6.67 6.21 -2.02
N LEU A 30 5.45 6.76 -2.09
CA LEU A 30 5.04 7.87 -1.24
C LEU A 30 4.99 7.48 0.23
N LEU A 31 4.49 6.29 0.58
CA LEU A 31 4.49 5.78 1.95
C LEU A 31 5.91 5.59 2.50
N LEU A 32 6.79 4.98 1.72
CA LEU A 32 8.21 4.80 2.06
C LEU A 32 8.90 6.15 2.30
N ALA A 33 8.71 7.11 1.38
CA ALA A 33 9.23 8.47 1.53
C ALA A 33 8.65 9.22 2.74
N SER A 34 7.46 8.81 3.20
CA SER A 34 6.79 9.37 4.40
C SER A 34 7.18 8.65 5.69
N GLY A 35 8.18 7.76 5.65
CA GLY A 35 8.71 7.06 6.82
C GLY A 35 7.92 5.83 7.25
N TRP A 36 7.07 5.26 6.40
CA TRP A 36 6.45 3.96 6.69
C TRP A 36 7.49 2.85 6.70
N GLU A 37 7.37 1.94 7.66
CA GLU A 37 8.31 0.83 7.84
C GLU A 37 7.94 -0.35 6.93
N VAL A 38 8.95 -0.98 6.34
CA VAL A 38 8.78 -2.24 5.61
C VAL A 38 8.68 -3.37 6.63
N ILE A 39 7.52 -4.01 6.74
CA ILE A 39 7.30 -5.15 7.64
C ILE A 39 7.67 -6.45 6.95
N THR A 40 7.24 -6.63 5.71
CA THR A 40 7.64 -7.75 4.87
C THR A 40 7.79 -7.31 3.43
N CYS A 41 8.77 -7.88 2.73
CA CYS A 41 8.88 -7.79 1.29
C CYS A 41 9.43 -9.11 0.77
N TRP A 42 8.72 -9.73 -0.18
CA TRP A 42 9.16 -10.99 -0.78
C TRP A 42 8.64 -11.12 -2.20
N GLY A 43 9.36 -11.93 -2.99
CA GLY A 43 9.17 -12.09 -4.42
C GLY A 43 10.49 -11.93 -5.20
N PRO A 44 10.53 -12.29 -6.49
CA PRO A 44 9.51 -13.09 -7.17
C PRO A 44 9.54 -14.53 -6.65
N VAL A 45 8.37 -15.11 -6.42
CA VAL A 45 8.24 -16.57 -6.26
C VAL A 45 7.61 -17.18 -7.52
N GLN A 46 7.33 -18.50 -7.49
CA GLN A 46 6.68 -19.18 -8.61
C GLN A 46 5.44 -18.42 -9.08
N MET A 47 5.25 -18.37 -10.39
CA MET A 47 4.12 -17.70 -11.04
C MET A 47 4.08 -16.18 -10.82
N ASP A 48 5.21 -15.50 -10.68
CA ASP A 48 5.26 -14.03 -10.63
C ASP A 48 4.46 -13.43 -9.45
N VAL A 49 4.60 -14.04 -8.28
CA VAL A 49 3.96 -13.55 -7.05
C VAL A 49 4.93 -12.71 -6.24
N TRP A 50 4.45 -11.54 -5.83
CA TRP A 50 5.18 -10.54 -5.05
C TRP A 50 4.28 -9.97 -3.96
N ALA A 51 4.85 -9.62 -2.81
CA ALA A 51 4.13 -8.85 -1.80
C ALA A 51 5.05 -7.88 -1.05
N LEU A 52 4.51 -6.70 -0.76
CA LEU A 52 5.09 -5.68 0.10
C LEU A 52 4.05 -5.30 1.16
N GLU A 53 4.40 -5.43 2.44
CA GLU A 53 3.60 -4.90 3.54
C GLU A 53 4.37 -3.77 4.22
N LEU A 54 3.75 -2.59 4.26
CA LEU A 54 4.22 -1.41 4.98
C LEU A 54 3.37 -1.17 6.22
N ALA A 55 3.95 -0.58 7.27
CA ALA A 55 3.19 -0.20 8.45
C ALA A 55 3.58 1.17 9.03
N ARG A 56 2.63 1.76 9.74
CA ARG A 56 2.80 2.92 10.61
C ARG A 56 1.74 2.83 11.71
N GLY A 57 2.17 2.72 12.97
CA GLY A 57 1.25 2.44 14.07
C GLY A 57 0.48 1.13 13.84
N ASP A 58 -0.84 1.16 14.06
CA ASP A 58 -1.72 0.00 13.85
C ASP A 58 -2.22 -0.15 12.41
N ILE A 59 -1.80 0.74 11.51
CA ILE A 59 -2.19 0.70 10.10
C ILE A 59 -1.14 -0.07 9.30
N ARG A 60 -1.60 -1.03 8.51
CA ARG A 60 -0.77 -1.73 7.53
C ARG A 60 -1.34 -1.60 6.13
N VAL A 61 -0.45 -1.45 5.16
CA VAL A 61 -0.78 -1.34 3.74
C VAL A 61 -0.05 -2.43 2.98
N ARG A 62 -0.80 -3.29 2.28
CA ARG A 62 -0.26 -4.35 1.44
C ARG A 62 -0.40 -3.98 -0.02
N PHE A 63 0.68 -4.21 -0.76
CA PHE A 63 0.76 -4.23 -2.21
C PHE A 63 1.07 -5.66 -2.64
N GLY A 64 0.38 -6.16 -3.66
CA GLY A 64 0.54 -7.53 -4.13
C GLY A 64 0.54 -7.61 -5.64
N ILE A 65 1.31 -8.56 -6.16
CA ILE A 65 1.15 -9.07 -7.52
C ILE A 65 0.89 -10.57 -7.37
N GLU A 66 -0.19 -11.06 -7.95
CA GLU A 66 -0.45 -12.50 -8.07
C GLU A 66 -0.59 -12.87 -9.54
N ARG A 67 0.20 -13.86 -9.99
CA ARG A 67 0.13 -14.37 -11.37
C ARG A 67 0.32 -13.27 -12.42
N GLY A 68 1.17 -12.30 -12.10
CA GLY A 68 1.47 -11.15 -12.96
C GLY A 68 0.41 -10.04 -12.97
N VAL A 69 -0.63 -10.11 -12.12
CA VAL A 69 -1.68 -9.10 -11.99
C VAL A 69 -1.55 -8.38 -10.65
N SER A 70 -1.75 -7.06 -10.62
CA SER A 70 -1.81 -6.31 -9.36
C SER A 70 -3.04 -6.72 -8.56
N ASP A 71 -2.87 -7.01 -7.27
CA ASP A 71 -3.97 -7.25 -6.33
C ASP A 71 -4.62 -5.94 -5.84
N GLY A 72 -4.11 -4.79 -6.31
CA GLY A 72 -4.43 -3.47 -5.80
C GLY A 72 -3.76 -3.19 -4.46
N VAL A 73 -4.32 -2.23 -3.72
CA VAL A 73 -3.81 -1.81 -2.41
C VAL A 73 -4.81 -2.13 -1.33
N LEU A 74 -4.39 -2.95 -0.37
CA LEU A 74 -5.20 -3.40 0.75
C LEU A 74 -4.75 -2.70 2.03
N VAL A 75 -5.69 -2.15 2.79
CA VAL A 75 -5.44 -1.47 4.06
C VAL A 75 -6.00 -2.33 5.19
N ARG A 76 -5.19 -2.58 6.21
CA ARG A 76 -5.59 -3.17 7.48
C ARG A 76 -5.42 -2.15 8.59
N HIS A 77 -6.42 -2.03 9.44
CA HIS A 77 -6.48 -1.11 10.57
C HIS A 77 -7.32 -1.75 11.70
N PRO A 78 -7.41 -1.16 12.91
CA PRO A 78 -8.15 -1.78 14.03
C PRO A 78 -9.62 -2.11 13.72
N GLY A 79 -10.27 -1.28 12.90
CA GLY A 79 -11.66 -1.45 12.48
C GLY A 79 -11.90 -2.50 11.38
N GLY A 80 -10.85 -3.12 10.83
CA GLY A 80 -10.97 -4.17 9.83
C GLY A 80 -9.95 -4.08 8.68
N GLN A 81 -10.34 -4.62 7.54
CA GLN A 81 -9.53 -4.65 6.33
C GLN A 81 -10.37 -4.31 5.11
N GLU A 82 -9.89 -3.40 4.28
CA GLU A 82 -10.60 -2.95 3.08
C GLU A 82 -9.64 -2.43 1.98
N PRO A 83 -10.07 -2.36 0.71
CA PRO A 83 -9.29 -1.74 -0.35
C PRO A 83 -9.06 -0.24 -0.09
N LEU A 84 -7.88 0.28 -0.40
CA LEU A 84 -7.53 1.69 -0.23
C LEU A 84 -8.52 2.64 -0.91
N GLY A 85 -9.07 2.26 -2.06
CA GLY A 85 -10.09 3.05 -2.75
C GLY A 85 -11.28 3.38 -1.85
N ARG A 86 -11.77 2.42 -1.06
CA ARG A 86 -12.88 2.64 -0.12
C ARG A 86 -12.50 3.55 1.04
N VAL A 87 -11.28 3.42 1.55
CA VAL A 87 -10.75 4.32 2.59
C VAL A 87 -10.73 5.76 2.07
N VAL A 88 -10.24 5.95 0.85
CA VAL A 88 -10.15 7.25 0.18
C VAL A 88 -11.53 7.83 -0.12
N GLU A 89 -12.47 7.03 -0.63
CA GLU A 89 -13.86 7.43 -0.89
C GLU A 89 -14.57 7.87 0.39
N ARG A 90 -14.48 7.08 1.47
CA ARG A 90 -15.08 7.42 2.76
C ARG A 90 -14.49 8.72 3.32
N TRP A 91 -13.17 8.86 3.29
CA TRP A 91 -12.49 10.09 3.70
C TRP A 91 -12.95 11.30 2.89
N ALA A 92 -13.08 11.15 1.57
CA ALA A 92 -13.47 12.20 0.64
C ALA A 92 -14.92 12.66 0.86
N ALA A 93 -15.83 11.71 1.13
CA ALA A 93 -17.23 12.00 1.44
C ALA A 93 -17.36 12.89 2.68
N THR A 94 -16.54 12.68 3.72
CA THR A 94 -16.54 13.55 4.92
C THR A 94 -16.05 14.98 4.66
N ARG A 95 -15.45 15.23 3.48
CA ARG A 95 -14.87 16.53 3.07
C ARG A 95 -15.55 17.15 1.86
N GLY A 96 -16.59 16.54 1.31
CA GLY A 96 -17.28 17.02 0.10
C GLY A 96 -16.39 16.99 -1.15
N ILE A 97 -15.51 16.00 -1.28
CA ILE A 97 -14.66 15.82 -2.46
C ILE A 97 -15.30 14.79 -3.40
N ASP A 98 -15.72 15.23 -4.59
CA ASP A 98 -16.49 14.41 -5.53
C ASP A 98 -15.65 13.40 -6.34
N GLN A 99 -14.37 13.71 -6.59
CA GLN A 99 -13.47 12.89 -7.40
C GLN A 99 -12.13 12.65 -6.70
N PRO A 100 -12.12 11.81 -5.66
CA PRO A 100 -10.89 11.57 -4.93
C PRO A 100 -9.93 10.68 -5.73
N GLN A 101 -8.69 11.13 -5.84
CA GLN A 101 -7.57 10.37 -6.39
C GLN A 101 -6.82 9.58 -5.31
N LEU A 102 -6.36 8.37 -5.64
CA LEU A 102 -5.69 7.46 -4.72
C LEU A 102 -4.40 8.04 -4.13
N VAL A 103 -3.51 8.60 -4.95
CA VAL A 103 -2.18 9.04 -4.48
C VAL A 103 -2.21 10.32 -3.63
N PRO A 104 -2.82 11.44 -4.04
CA PRO A 104 -2.79 12.65 -3.21
C PRO A 104 -3.69 12.54 -1.98
N HIS A 105 -4.77 11.75 -2.03
CA HIS A 105 -5.70 11.61 -0.89
C HIS A 105 -5.44 10.37 -0.04
N GLY A 106 -4.76 9.35 -0.55
CA GLY A 106 -4.49 8.11 0.17
C GLY A 106 -3.76 8.32 1.48
N LEU A 107 -2.72 9.16 1.49
CA LEU A 107 -2.01 9.50 2.72
C LEU A 107 -2.92 10.19 3.74
N LEU A 108 -3.72 11.16 3.28
CA LEU A 108 -4.63 11.91 4.13
C LEU A 108 -5.74 11.01 4.69
N ALA A 109 -6.20 10.06 3.89
CA ALA A 109 -7.21 9.09 4.28
C ALA A 109 -6.67 8.13 5.34
N LEU A 110 -5.46 7.57 5.13
CA LEU A 110 -4.81 6.71 6.12
C LEU A 110 -4.56 7.44 7.45
N ALA A 111 -4.15 8.72 7.42
CA ALA A 111 -3.94 9.50 8.63
C ALA A 111 -5.21 9.67 9.48
N THR A 112 -6.41 9.53 8.91
CA THR A 112 -7.67 9.57 9.67
C THR A 112 -8.06 8.24 10.31
N LEU A 113 -7.40 7.13 9.93
CA LEU A 113 -7.60 5.83 10.57
C LEU A 113 -6.77 5.67 11.86
N ASP A 114 -5.80 6.56 12.07
CA ASP A 114 -4.87 6.57 13.21
C ASP A 114 -5.47 7.26 14.45
N VAL A 115 -6.78 7.54 14.43
CA VAL A 115 -7.49 8.14 15.57
C VAL A 115 -8.08 6.99 16.38
N PRO A 116 -7.54 6.68 17.58
CA PRO A 116 -8.26 5.82 18.50
C PRO A 116 -9.58 6.51 18.84
N ASP A 117 -10.69 5.74 18.82
CA ASP A 117 -11.95 6.19 19.39
C ASP A 117 -11.67 6.85 20.75
N GLN A 118 -11.92 8.16 20.85
CA GLN A 118 -12.05 8.85 22.13
C GLN A 118 -13.50 8.80 22.58
#